data_AF-A0A510JGK6-F1
#
_entry.id   AF-A0A510JGK6-F1
#
_cell.length_a   1.000
_cell.length_b   1.000
_cell.length_c   1.000
_cell.angle_alpha   90.00
_cell.angle_beta   90.00
_cell.angle_gamma   90.00
#
_symmetry.space_group_name_H-M   'P 1'
#
loop_
_entity.id
_entity.type
_entity.pdbx_description
1 polymer ?
#
loop_
_entity_poly.entity_id
_entity_poly.type
_entity_poly.pdbx_seq_one_letter_code
_entity_poly.pdbx_strand_id
1 'polypeptide(L)' 'MKNIILLTILTALLTSCYALKMGNYRNCSYNEEDGLYYDWREYPQKVPCKALNKNKR' A
#
# COMPACT_ATOMS: atom_id res chain seq x y z
N MET A 1 -14.95 31.74 -4.86
CA MET A 1 -14.16 31.11 -3.77
C MET A 1 -14.62 29.69 -3.41
N LYS A 2 -15.93 29.38 -3.47
CA LYS A 2 -16.48 28.04 -3.17
C LYS A 2 -15.79 26.88 -3.93
N ASN A 3 -15.44 27.10 -5.20
CA ASN A 3 -14.79 26.09 -6.05
C ASN A 3 -13.36 25.75 -5.61
N ILE A 4 -12.65 26.70 -4.99
CA ILE A 4 -11.26 26.48 -4.51
C ILE A 4 -11.28 25.60 -3.25
N ILE A 5 -12.24 25.82 -2.36
CA ILE A 5 -12.44 25.01 -1.14
C ILE A 5 -12.82 23.57 -1.51
N LEU A 6 -13.68 23.40 -2.52
CA LEU A 6 -14.03 22.08 -3.02
C LEU A 6 -12.80 21.36 -3.59
N LEU A 7 -11.94 22.08 -4.32
CA LEU A 7 -10.71 21.54 -4.88
C LEU A 7 -9.74 21.05 -3.80
N THR A 8 -9.56 21.82 -2.72
CA THR A 8 -8.64 21.47 -1.63
C THR A 8 -9.12 20.27 -0.81
N ILE A 9 -10.43 20.15 -0.60
CA ILE A 9 -11.01 18.96 0.05
C ILE A 9 -10.80 17.73 -0.82
N LEU A 10 -11.01 17.84 -2.13
CA LEU A 10 -10.83 16.73 -3.06
C LEU A 10 -9.37 16.25 -3.11
N THR A 11 -8.41 17.19 -3.15
CA THR A 11 -6.99 16.83 -3.14
C THR A 11 -6.56 16.19 -1.83
N ALA A 12 -7.05 16.67 -0.67
CA ALA A 12 -6.79 16.04 0.63
C ALA A 12 -7.36 14.62 0.75
N LEU A 13 -8.55 14.37 0.17
CA LEU A 13 -9.16 13.04 0.13
C LEU A 13 -8.36 12.07 -0.76
N LEU A 14 -7.85 12.55 -1.90
CA LEU A 14 -7.02 11.73 -2.79
C LEU A 14 -5.66 11.39 -2.17
N THR A 15 -5.00 12.35 -1.53
CA THR A 15 -3.68 12.13 -0.90
C THR A 15 -3.78 11.22 0.32
N SER A 16 -4.83 11.35 1.14
CA SER A 16 -5.05 10.46 2.29
C SER A 16 -5.33 9.01 1.88
N CYS A 17 -6.10 8.80 0.79
CA CYS A 17 -6.34 7.47 0.23
C CYS A 17 -5.04 6.82 -0.30
N TYR A 18 -4.18 7.62 -0.94
CA TYR A 18 -2.86 7.16 -1.39
C TYR A 18 -1.94 6.82 -0.22
N ALA A 19 -1.87 7.67 0.81
CA ALA A 19 -1.03 7.45 1.99
C ALA A 19 -1.45 6.19 2.77
N LEU A 20 -2.76 5.94 2.93
CA LEU A 20 -3.27 4.73 3.57
C LEU A 20 -2.89 3.46 2.80
N LYS A 21 -3.03 3.48 1.46
CA LYS A 21 -2.60 2.35 0.63
C LYS A 21 -1.09 2.12 0.73
N MET A 22 -0.29 3.18 0.65
CA MET A 22 1.18 3.09 0.75
C MET A 22 1.63 2.56 2.12
N GLY A 23 0.96 2.95 3.20
CA GLY A 23 1.24 2.48 4.56
C GLY A 23 1.10 0.97 4.70
N ASN A 24 0.10 0.37 4.05
CA ASN A 24 -0.10 -1.09 4.05
C ASN A 24 1.01 -1.86 3.31
N TYR A 25 1.80 -1.19 2.46
CA TYR A 25 2.88 -1.80 1.67
C TYR A 25 4.27 -1.47 2.20
N ARG A 26 4.40 -0.52 3.14
CA ARG A 26 5.68 -0.02 3.63
C ARG A 26 6.55 -1.11 4.29
N ASN A 27 5.91 -2.17 4.78
CA ASN A 27 6.60 -3.29 5.42
C ASN A 27 6.70 -4.53 4.53
N CYS A 28 6.31 -4.42 3.26
CA CYS A 28 6.39 -5.54 2.33
C CYS A 28 7.73 -5.52 1.60
N SER A 29 8.49 -6.61 1.71
CA SER A 29 9.72 -6.82 0.94
C SER A 29 9.48 -7.87 -0.15
N TYR A 30 10.06 -7.65 -1.33
CA TYR A 30 10.00 -8.60 -2.45
C TYR A 30 10.98 -9.74 -2.21
N ASN A 31 10.51 -10.97 -2.37
CA ASN A 31 11.36 -12.16 -2.41
C ASN A 31 11.55 -12.58 -3.87
N GLU A 32 12.79 -12.63 -4.32
CA GLU A 32 13.13 -13.00 -5.71
C GLU A 32 12.96 -14.49 -5.98
N GLU A 33 13.06 -15.34 -4.94
CA GLU A 33 12.99 -16.80 -5.08
C GLU A 33 11.62 -17.29 -5.59
N ASP A 34 10.55 -16.73 -5.04
CA ASP A 34 9.16 -17.09 -5.36
C ASP A 34 8.40 -15.95 -6.06
N GLY A 35 9.03 -14.78 -6.18
CA GLY A 35 8.45 -13.59 -6.79
C GLY A 35 7.24 -13.04 -6.04
N LEU A 36 7.19 -13.20 -4.71
CA LEU A 36 6.10 -12.73 -3.84
C LEU A 36 6.58 -11.63 -2.87
N TYR A 37 5.64 -10.84 -2.38
CA TYR A 37 5.90 -9.86 -1.33
C TYR A 37 5.49 -10.38 0.06
N TYR A 38 6.34 -10.17 1.06
CA TYR A 38 6.14 -10.61 2.44
C TYR A 38 6.36 -9.48 3.45
N ASP A 39 5.66 -9.50 4.59
CA ASP A 39 5.94 -8.57 5.70
C ASP A 39 7.29 -8.93 6.35
N TRP A 40 8.27 -8.04 6.22
CA TRP A 40 9.62 -8.28 6.74
C TRP A 40 9.67 -8.24 8.28
N ARG A 41 8.69 -7.61 8.96
CA ARG A 41 8.64 -7.55 10.42
C ARG A 41 8.30 -8.89 11.05
N GLU A 42 7.66 -9.77 10.29
CA GLU A 42 7.26 -11.11 10.73
C GLU A 42 8.25 -12.18 10.29
N TYR A 43 9.44 -11.80 9.81
CA TYR A 43 10.50 -12.77 9.49
C TYR A 43 10.87 -13.61 10.72
N PRO A 44 10.98 -14.95 10.62
CA PRO A 44 11.02 -15.77 9.40
C PRO A 44 9.67 -16.37 8.95
N GLN A 45 8.53 -15.97 9.53
CA GLN A 45 7.21 -16.58 9.29
C GLN A 45 6.67 -16.37 7.85
N LYS A 46 7.31 -15.49 7.05
CA LYS A 46 6.96 -15.19 5.64
C LYS A 46 5.45 -14.92 5.45
N VAL A 47 4.90 -13.95 6.16
CA VAL A 47 3.48 -13.58 6.01
C VAL A 47 3.25 -12.79 4.72
N PRO A 48 2.39 -13.26 3.79
CA PRO A 48 2.26 -12.68 2.46
C PRO A 48 1.48 -11.38 2.46
N CYS A 49 1.99 -10.38 1.74
CA CYS A 49 1.30 -9.13 1.48
C CYS A 49 0.19 -9.32 0.43
N LYS A 50 -0.99 -9.77 0.88
CA LYS A 50 -2.17 -10.09 0.04
C LYS A 50 -2.50 -9.04 -1.01
N ALA A 51 -2.34 -7.77 -0.67
CA ALA A 51 -2.70 -6.67 -1.56
C ALA A 51 -1.68 -6.42 -2.69
N LEU A 52 -0.42 -6.86 -2.54
CA LEU A 52 0.60 -6.86 -3.61
C LEU A 52 0.60 -8.16 -4.42
N ASN A 53 0.23 -9.28 -3.78
CA ASN A 53 0.22 -10.60 -4.43
C ASN A 53 -1.12 -10.93 -5.14
N LYS A 54 -1.96 -9.94 -5.46
CA LYS A 54 -3.35 -10.14 -5.95
C LYS A 54 -3.50 -11.00 -7.21
N ASN A 55 -2.43 -11.12 -8.01
CA ASN A 55 -2.42 -11.86 -9.28
C ASN A 55 -1.45 -13.05 -9.28
N LYS A 56 -0.85 -13.37 -8.13
CA LYS A 56 0.09 -14.48 -7.98
C LYS A 56 -0.67 -15.58 -7.24
N ARG A 57 -1.35 -16.44 -8.01
CA ARG A 57 -2.12 -17.57 -7.49
C ARG A 57 -1.26 -18.83 -7.53
#